data_AF-A0A9E4J9G2-F1
#
_entry.id   AF-A0A9E4J9G2-F1
#
_cell.length_a   1.000
_cell.length_b   1.000
_cell.length_c   1.000
_cell.angle_alpha   90.00
_cell.angle_beta   90.00
_cell.angle_gamma   90.00
#
_symmetry.space_group_name_H-M   'P 1'
#
loop_
_entity.id
_entity.type
_entity.pdbx_description
1 polymer ?
#
loop_
_entity_poly.entity_id
_entity_poly.type
_entity_poly.pdbx_seq_one_letter_code
_entity_poly.pdbx_strand_id
1 'polypeptide(L)'
;MVAARGAGRVAGELYAVESLLLAKLDAFEEHPHVYRRSFIQTLAGDVVQAYLLRPEQARGLPVMASGCWRRRDEAGERHRAVDLPGGHKP
;
A
#
# COMPACT_ATOMS: atom_id res chain seq x y z
N MET A 1 -14.09 14.39 3.43
CA MET A 1 -13.46 13.83 2.22
C MET A 1 -13.26 12.33 2.43
N VAL A 2 -13.78 11.49 1.52
CA VAL A 2 -13.71 10.02 1.60
C VAL A 2 -12.65 9.56 0.60
N ALA A 3 -11.70 8.72 1.03
CA ALA A 3 -10.75 8.11 0.10
C ALA A 3 -11.52 7.21 -0.87
N ALA A 4 -11.37 7.42 -2.18
CA ALA A 4 -11.94 6.51 -3.17
C ALA A 4 -11.25 5.14 -3.04
N ARG A 5 -12.04 4.06 -2.99
CA ARG A 5 -11.49 2.70 -2.98
C ARG A 5 -10.81 2.41 -4.31
N GLY A 6 -9.60 1.87 -4.27
CA GLY A 6 -8.98 1.27 -5.45
C GLY A 6 -9.78 0.06 -5.93
N ALA A 7 -9.69 -0.28 -7.22
CA ALA A 7 -10.38 -1.44 -7.81
C ALA A 7 -9.63 -2.77 -7.62
N GLY A 8 -8.43 -2.73 -7.03
CA GLY A 8 -7.57 -3.89 -6.83
C GLY A 8 -7.91 -4.71 -5.59
N ARG A 9 -7.23 -5.85 -5.45
CA ARG A 9 -7.25 -6.71 -4.26
C ARG A 9 -5.86 -6.70 -3.65
N VAL A 10 -5.77 -6.66 -2.32
CA VAL A 10 -4.49 -6.70 -1.61
C VAL A 10 -4.43 -7.95 -0.76
N ALA A 11 -3.34 -8.71 -0.88
CA ALA A 11 -3.06 -9.85 -0.02
C ALA A 11 -2.43 -9.36 1.29
N GLY A 12 -2.97 -9.82 2.41
CA GLY A 12 -2.52 -9.43 3.74
C GLY A 12 -2.99 -10.40 4.81
N GLU A 13 -2.67 -10.05 6.04
CA GLU A 13 -2.99 -10.81 7.24
C GLU A 13 -3.82 -9.92 8.17
N LEU A 14 -4.74 -10.53 8.92
CA LEU A 14 -5.61 -9.83 9.86
C LEU A 14 -5.23 -10.18 11.29
N TYR A 15 -5.18 -9.17 12.15
CA TYR A 15 -4.80 -9.30 13.54
C TYR A 15 -5.86 -8.66 14.44
N ALA A 16 -6.21 -9.35 15.52
CA ALA A 16 -6.99 -8.76 16.60
C ALA A 16 -6.08 -7.87 17.45
N VAL A 17 -6.50 -6.64 17.71
CA VAL A 17 -5.70 -5.66 18.44
C VAL A 17 -6.56 -5.00 19.51
N GLU A 18 -6.07 -5.06 20.75
CA GLU A 18 -6.67 -4.38 21.90
C GLU A 18 -6.64 -2.86 21.73
N SER A 19 -7.62 -2.15 22.30
CA SER A 19 -7.76 -0.69 22.09
C SER A 19 -6.54 0.11 22.53
N LEU A 20 -5.85 -0.31 23.59
CA LEU A 20 -4.63 0.35 24.07
C LEU A 20 -3.47 0.21 23.07
N LEU A 21 -3.31 -0.98 22.48
CA LEU A 21 -2.29 -1.20 21.45
C LEU A 21 -2.65 -0.46 20.17
N LEU A 22 -3.93 -0.42 19.83
CA LEU A 22 -4.45 0.29 18.67
C LEU A 22 -4.16 1.80 18.73
N ALA A 23 -4.26 2.42 19.91
CA ALA A 23 -3.87 3.83 20.11
C ALA A 23 -2.36 4.07 19.98
N LYS A 24 -1.53 3.11 20.41
CA LYS A 24 -0.07 3.17 20.20
C LYS A 24 0.28 3.07 18.72
N LEU A 25 -0.43 2.21 17.98
CA LEU A 25 -0.30 2.11 16.52
C LEU A 25 -0.73 3.41 15.83
N ASP A 26 -1.79 4.09 16.29
CA ASP A 26 -2.17 5.39 15.73
C ASP A 26 -1.02 6.41 15.83
N ALA A 27 -0.38 6.49 16.99
CA ALA A 27 0.74 7.39 17.19
C ALA A 27 1.95 6.99 16.33
N PHE A 28 2.24 5.69 16.24
CA PHE A 28 3.36 5.17 15.44
C PHE A 28 3.18 5.39 13.93
N GLU A 29 1.97 5.20 13.43
CA GLU A 29 1.61 5.43 12.01
C GLU A 29 1.29 6.91 11.72
N GLU A 30 1.51 7.80 12.69
CA GLU A 30 1.23 9.24 12.60
C GLU A 30 -0.20 9.54 12.10
N HIS A 31 -1.17 8.75 12.58
CA HIS A 31 -2.58 8.96 12.31
C HIS A 31 -3.10 10.25 12.99
N PRO A 32 -3.86 11.13 12.30
CA PRO A 32 -4.35 11.06 10.91
C PRO A 32 -3.49 11.82 9.88
N HIS A 33 -2.28 12.27 10.25
CA HIS A 33 -1.46 13.18 9.47
C HIS A 33 -0.69 12.50 8.33
N VAL A 34 -0.16 11.30 8.53
CA VAL A 34 0.50 10.54 7.45
C VAL A 34 -0.44 9.50 6.87
N TYR A 35 -0.95 8.60 7.72
CA TYR A 35 -1.94 7.59 7.34
C TYR A 35 -3.30 7.85 7.99
N ARG A 36 -4.37 7.47 7.30
CA ARG A 36 -5.73 7.49 7.84
C ARG A 36 -6.20 6.07 8.13
N ARG A 37 -6.45 5.76 9.41
CA ARG A 37 -7.16 4.54 9.77
C ARG A 37 -8.60 4.60 9.26
N SER A 38 -8.98 3.59 8.50
CA SER A 38 -10.28 3.51 7.82
C SER A 38 -10.82 2.10 7.89
N PHE A 39 -12.15 1.97 7.92
CA PHE A 39 -12.80 0.69 7.73
C PHE A 39 -12.74 0.28 6.26
N ILE A 40 -12.27 -0.94 6.01
CA ILE A 40 -12.27 -1.59 4.71
C ILE A 40 -13.04 -2.90 4.78
N GLN A 41 -13.39 -3.44 3.61
CA GLN A 41 -14.14 -4.69 3.51
C GLN A 41 -13.23 -5.76 2.88
N THR A 42 -13.18 -6.94 3.48
CA THR A 42 -12.44 -8.10 2.96
C THR A 42 -13.25 -8.78 1.85
N LEU A 43 -12.62 -9.68 1.09
CA LEU A 43 -13.32 -10.49 0.09
C LEU A 43 -14.32 -11.47 0.70
N ALA A 44 -14.11 -11.86 1.97
CA ALA A 44 -15.04 -12.69 2.73
C ALA A 44 -16.25 -11.89 3.26
N GLY A 45 -16.21 -10.56 3.14
CA GLY A 45 -17.29 -9.67 3.56
C GLY A 45 -17.08 -8.99 4.92
N ASP A 46 -16.03 -9.36 5.65
CA ASP A 46 -15.73 -8.76 6.96
C ASP A 46 -15.38 -7.29 6.85
N VAL A 47 -15.72 -6.52 7.89
CA VAL A 47 -15.31 -5.13 8.04
C VAL A 47 -14.14 -5.06 9.00
N VAL A 48 -12.98 -4.62 8.51
CA VAL A 48 -11.72 -4.53 9.26
C VAL A 48 -11.13 -3.13 9.16
N GLN A 49 -10.17 -2.80 10.03
CA GLN A 49 -9.48 -1.51 9.99
C GLN A 49 -8.12 -1.63 9.31
N ALA A 50 -7.76 -0.63 8.51
CA ALA A 50 -6.46 -0.51 7.87
C ALA A 50 -5.98 0.95 7.83
N TYR A 51 -4.67 1.17 7.83
CA TYR A 51 -4.04 2.48 7.64
C TYR A 51 -3.85 2.73 6.13
N LEU A 52 -4.46 3.80 5.62
CA LEU A 52 -4.44 4.14 4.20
C LEU A 52 -3.74 5.47 3.97
N LEU A 53 -2.89 5.55 2.94
CA LEU A 53 -2.43 6.83 2.41
C LEU A 53 -3.60 7.62 1.83
N ARG A 54 -3.51 8.95 1.88
CA ARG A 54 -4.46 9.78 1.16
C ARG A 54 -4.24 9.63 -0.36
N PRO A 55 -5.30 9.66 -1.18
CA PRO A 55 -5.18 9.56 -2.64
C PRO A 55 -4.20 10.57 -3.24
N GLU A 56 -4.11 11.77 -2.66
CA GLU A 56 -3.19 12.82 -3.09
C GLU A 56 -1.73 12.45 -2.87
N GLN A 57 -1.42 11.77 -1.75
CA GLN A 57 -0.07 11.29 -1.43
C GLN A 57 0.34 10.11 -2.32
N ALA A 58 -0.61 9.29 -2.77
CA ALA A 58 -0.35 8.11 -3.59
C ALA A 58 -0.24 8.42 -5.09
N ARG A 59 -0.55 9.66 -5.52
CA ARG A 59 -0.60 10.03 -6.93
C ARG A 59 0.77 9.93 -7.58
N GLY A 60 0.84 9.23 -8.72
CA GLY A 60 2.10 9.06 -9.47
C GLY A 60 3.04 8.00 -8.89
N LEU A 61 2.70 7.39 -7.74
CA LEU A 61 3.46 6.26 -7.21
C LEU A 61 3.14 4.98 -8.00
N PRO A 62 4.13 4.08 -8.17
CA PRO A 62 3.91 2.80 -8.82
C PRO A 62 2.79 2.00 -8.15
N VAL A 63 1.88 1.48 -8.96
CA VAL A 63 0.82 0.57 -8.50
C VAL A 63 1.33 -0.87 -8.57
N MET A 64 1.23 -1.58 -7.45
CA MET A 64 1.53 -3.00 -7.41
C MET A 64 0.36 -3.81 -7.97
N ALA A 65 0.44 -4.17 -9.25
CA ALA A 65 -0.64 -4.90 -9.95
C ALA A 65 -0.99 -6.24 -9.29
N SER A 66 -0.02 -6.93 -8.69
CA SER A 66 -0.23 -8.21 -8.01
C SER A 66 -1.02 -8.08 -6.70
N GLY A 67 -1.06 -6.88 -6.11
CA GLY A 67 -1.63 -6.66 -4.78
C GLY A 67 -0.91 -7.41 -3.65
N CYS A 68 0.21 -8.06 -3.91
CA CYS A 68 0.93 -8.88 -2.95
C CYS A 68 2.36 -8.36 -2.82
N TRP A 69 2.67 -7.75 -1.68
CA TRP A 69 3.98 -7.13 -1.45
C TRP A 69 5.13 -8.13 -1.49
N ARG A 70 4.86 -9.41 -1.18
CA ARG A 70 5.84 -10.50 -1.28
C ARG A 70 6.19 -10.86 -2.73
N ARG A 71 5.38 -10.44 -3.71
CA ARG A 71 5.63 -10.61 -5.16
C ARG A 71 6.12 -9.32 -5.82
N ARG A 72 6.61 -8.37 -5.03
CA ARG A 72 7.12 -7.09 -5.52
C ARG A 72 8.29 -7.28 -6.49
N ASP A 73 9.12 -8.30 -6.28
CA ASP A 73 10.33 -8.54 -7.07
C ASP A 73 10.02 -8.94 -8.52
N GLU A 74 8.90 -9.65 -8.75
CA GLU A 74 8.42 -10.02 -10.10
C GLU A 74 8.02 -8.79 -10.95
N ALA A 75 7.69 -7.66 -10.29
CA ALA A 75 7.36 -6.39 -10.93
C ALA A 75 8.57 -5.44 -11.02
N GLY A 76 9.52 -5.55 -10.09
CA GLY A 76 10.74 -4.72 -10.04
C GLY A 76 11.74 -5.01 -11.15
N GLU A 77 11.76 -6.23 -11.70
CA GLU A 77 12.62 -6.60 -12.84
C GLU A 77 12.23 -5.87 -14.14
N ARG A 78 10.98 -5.44 -14.30
CA ARG A 78 10.54 -4.69 -15.49
C ARG A 78 10.99 -3.23 -15.50
N HIS A 79 11.39 -2.68 -14.35
CA HIS A 79 11.81 -1.27 -14.24
C HIS A 79 13.34 -1.09 -14.26
N ARG A 80 14.11 -2.17 -14.13
CA ARG A 80 15.59 -2.12 -14.22
C ARG A 80 16.11 -2.33 -15.65
N ALA A 81 15.23 -2.70 -16.58
CA ALA A 81 15.55 -2.95 -17.98
C ALA A 81 14.97 -1.87 -18.91
N VAL A 82 15.32 -0.60 -18.68
CA VAL A 82 15.22 0.46 -19.70
C VAL A 82 16.47 1.35 -19.62
N ASP A 83 17.25 1.30 -20.71
CA ASP A 83 18.31 2.21 -21.20
C ASP A 83 19.63 2.40 -20.41
N LEU A 84 20.61 1.54 -20.73
CA LEU A 84 22.00 2.00 -20.89
C LEU A 84 22.19 2.34 -22.38
N PRO A 85 22.46 3.60 -22.77
CA PRO A 85 22.81 3.91 -24.14
C PRO A 85 24.17 3.27 -24.47
N GLY A 86 24.21 2.57 -25.60
CA GLY A 86 25.40 1.96 -26.16
C GLY A 86 26.53 2.97 -26.28
N GLY A 87 27.50 2.87 -25.37
CA GLY A 87 28.78 3.56 -25.48
C GLY A 87 29.65 2.82 -26.50
N HIS A 88 29.67 3.33 -27.73
CA HIS A 88 30.81 3.12 -28.62
C HIS A 88 32.06 3.70 -27.94
N LYS A 89 33.10 2.89 -27.77
CA LYS A 89 34.44 3.37 -27.46
C LYS A 89 35.33 3.13 -28.69
N PRO A 90 36.18 4.10 -29.08
CA PRO A 90 37.17 3.92 -30.14
C PRO A 90 38.23 2.87 -29.78
#